data_AF-A0A379JWJ8-F1
#
_entry.id   AF-A0A379JWJ8-F1
#
_cell.length_a   1.000
_cell.length_b   1.000
_cell.length_c   1.000
_cell.angle_alpha   90.00
_cell.angle_beta   90.00
_cell.angle_gamma   90.00
#
_symmetry.space_group_name_H-M   'P 1'
#
loop_
_entity.id
_entity.type
_entity.pdbx_description
1 polymer ?
#
loop_
_entity_poly.entity_id
_entity_poly.type
_entity_poly.pdbx_seq_one_letter_code
_entity_poly.pdbx_strand_id
1 'polypeptide(L)'
;MPKSPRRKAKLLIKPSKKNASALYRKVREIIKSSGALTQEALISQLNPVLKGWAQYHSPVVAKQTFSRLDHLIFWRIWRWAKRRHPRKSADWIRNKYFRSIGGQSWVFAYPYKNGKGEKQYRRLYLLAGTAIVRHKRLSVDYTPYDAERELEWEALRVQRMQHKLRYRGQILSIFRRQKGLCALCGQAVSKETGWHDHHVIRRVDGGSDTLRNRTLLHPNCHALVHSQRQEVTLRFSGL
;
A
#
# COMPACT_ATOMS: atom_id res chain seq x y z
N MET A 1 -3.00 -33.46 9.68
CA MET A 1 -3.75 -33.91 10.87
C MET A 1 -3.77 -32.82 11.94
N PRO A 2 -4.94 -32.39 12.43
CA PRO A 2 -5.02 -31.48 13.58
C PRO A 2 -4.44 -32.16 14.83
N LYS A 3 -3.65 -31.44 15.62
CA LYS A 3 -2.97 -31.96 16.82
C LYS A 3 -3.86 -32.08 18.07
N SER A 4 -5.17 -31.82 17.96
CA SER A 4 -6.08 -31.83 19.12
C SER A 4 -7.52 -32.04 18.67
N PRO A 5 -8.30 -32.90 19.36
CA PRO A 5 -9.71 -33.16 19.05
C PRO A 5 -10.63 -31.97 19.37
N ARG A 6 -10.16 -30.96 20.11
CA ARG A 6 -10.97 -29.78 20.49
C ARG A 6 -10.85 -28.59 19.53
N ARG A 7 -9.97 -28.65 18.51
CA ARG A 7 -9.77 -27.54 17.55
C ARG A 7 -10.28 -27.91 16.17
N LYS A 8 -11.34 -27.23 15.72
CA LYS A 8 -11.76 -27.23 14.31
C LYS A 8 -10.56 -26.87 13.42
N ALA A 9 -10.40 -27.60 12.31
CA ALA A 9 -9.32 -27.35 11.36
C ALA A 9 -9.43 -25.92 10.81
N LYS A 10 -8.35 -25.15 10.91
CA LYS A 10 -8.30 -23.76 10.41
C LYS A 10 -7.16 -23.61 9.42
N LEU A 11 -7.48 -23.18 8.21
CA LEU A 11 -6.49 -22.82 7.21
C LEU A 11 -5.89 -21.45 7.55
N LEU A 12 -4.57 -21.42 7.77
CA LEU A 12 -3.82 -20.19 7.98
C LEU A 12 -2.83 -20.02 6.84
N ILE A 13 -3.18 -19.17 5.88
CA ILE A 13 -2.27 -18.78 4.81
C ILE A 13 -1.21 -17.88 5.43
N LYS A 14 0.04 -18.35 5.45
CA LYS A 14 1.19 -17.64 6.01
C LYS A 14 2.27 -17.47 4.94
N PRO A 15 3.11 -16.41 5.01
CA PRO A 15 4.29 -16.31 4.16
C PRO A 15 5.19 -17.55 4.33
N SER A 16 5.67 -18.13 3.23
CA SER A 16 6.53 -19.30 3.29
C SER A 16 7.89 -18.97 3.91
N LYS A 17 8.50 -19.94 4.61
CA LYS A 17 9.84 -19.77 5.20
C LYS A 17 10.87 -19.39 4.13
N LYS A 18 10.84 -20.05 2.98
CA LYS A 18 11.74 -19.78 1.83
C LYS A 18 11.63 -18.33 1.36
N ASN A 19 10.41 -17.80 1.20
CA ASN A 19 10.19 -16.43 0.76
C ASN A 19 10.65 -15.40 1.81
N ALA A 20 10.34 -15.62 3.09
CA ALA A 20 10.82 -14.76 4.18
C ALA A 20 12.36 -14.76 4.29
N SER A 21 13.00 -15.92 4.12
CA SER A 21 14.46 -16.04 4.07
C SER A 21 15.07 -15.31 2.87
N ALA A 22 14.41 -15.33 1.71
CA ALA A 22 14.87 -14.59 0.54
C ALA A 22 14.85 -13.07 0.77
N LEU A 23 13.76 -12.54 1.36
CA LEU A 23 13.71 -11.13 1.79
C LEU A 23 14.85 -10.81 2.76
N TYR A 24 15.02 -11.63 3.79
CA TYR A 24 16.06 -11.40 4.80
C TYR A 24 17.46 -11.41 4.20
N ARG A 25 17.76 -12.32 3.26
CA ARG A 25 19.03 -12.34 2.53
C ARG A 25 19.24 -11.05 1.74
N LYS A 26 18.23 -10.59 0.99
CA LYS A 26 18.30 -9.32 0.26
C LYS A 26 18.60 -8.14 1.18
N VAL A 27 17.89 -8.03 2.29
CA VAL A 27 18.11 -6.98 3.30
C VAL A 27 19.51 -7.08 3.93
N ARG A 28 19.97 -8.30 4.22
CA ARG A 28 21.32 -8.55 4.74
C ARG A 28 22.38 -8.05 3.77
N GLU A 29 22.25 -8.33 2.48
CA GLU A 29 23.22 -7.89 1.48
C GLU A 29 23.26 -6.37 1.35
N ILE A 30 22.10 -5.70 1.34
CA ILE A 30 22.03 -4.22 1.36
C ILE A 30 22.75 -3.65 2.61
N ILE A 31 22.55 -4.24 3.79
CA ILE A 31 23.24 -3.80 5.01
C ILE A 31 24.74 -4.13 4.99
N LYS A 32 25.16 -5.20 4.29
CA LYS A 32 26.56 -5.60 4.17
C LYS A 32 27.31 -4.66 3.23
N SER A 33 26.73 -4.29 2.09
CA SER A 33 27.34 -3.39 1.10
C SER A 33 27.28 -1.91 1.49
N SER A 34 26.51 -1.54 2.53
CA SER A 34 26.32 -0.15 2.97
C SER A 34 27.48 0.45 3.78
N GLY A 35 28.71 -0.06 3.62
CA GLY A 35 29.88 0.37 4.41
C GLY A 35 30.11 1.89 4.39
N ALA A 36 30.05 2.50 3.21
CA ALA A 36 30.22 3.95 3.04
C ALA A 36 28.90 4.75 3.16
N LEU A 37 27.74 4.09 3.11
CA LEU A 37 26.45 4.79 3.07
C LEU A 37 26.15 5.56 4.35
N THR A 38 25.53 6.73 4.19
CA THR A 38 24.93 7.47 5.31
C THR A 38 23.74 6.71 5.89
N GLN A 39 23.36 7.05 7.12
CA GLN A 39 22.16 6.50 7.74
C GLN A 39 20.92 6.73 6.85
N GLU A 40 20.78 7.92 6.30
CA GLU A 40 19.69 8.30 5.41
C GLU A 40 19.66 7.45 4.13
N ALA A 41 20.81 7.27 3.47
CA ALA A 41 20.92 6.48 2.26
C ALA A 41 20.56 5.01 2.52
N LEU A 42 21.01 4.43 3.64
CA LEU A 42 20.65 3.07 4.03
C LEU A 42 19.15 2.91 4.26
N ILE A 43 18.51 3.84 4.97
CA ILE A 43 17.06 3.84 5.18
C ILE A 43 16.32 3.94 3.83
N SER A 44 16.82 4.79 2.93
CA SER A 44 16.22 5.01 1.61
C SER A 44 16.29 3.77 0.71
N GLN A 45 17.35 2.95 0.82
CA GLN A 45 17.46 1.69 0.09
C GLN A 45 16.62 0.56 0.71
N LEU A 46 16.54 0.48 2.04
CA LEU A 46 15.81 -0.58 2.73
C LEU A 46 14.29 -0.40 2.66
N ASN A 47 13.80 0.83 2.81
CA ASN A 47 12.37 1.10 2.95
C ASN A 47 11.52 0.60 1.77
N PRO A 48 11.90 0.81 0.48
CA PRO A 48 11.14 0.29 -0.65
C PRO A 48 11.03 -1.25 -0.64
N VAL A 49 12.10 -1.95 -0.27
CA VAL A 49 12.15 -3.42 -0.22
C VAL A 49 11.24 -3.95 0.89
N LEU A 50 11.34 -3.38 2.10
CA LEU A 50 10.52 -3.77 3.25
C LEU A 50 9.04 -3.45 3.01
N LYS A 51 8.76 -2.24 2.54
CA LYS A 51 7.39 -1.77 2.27
C LYS A 51 6.72 -2.61 1.18
N GLY A 52 7.41 -2.88 0.07
CA GLY A 52 6.86 -3.70 -1.01
C GLY A 52 6.54 -5.12 -0.55
N TRP A 53 7.44 -5.74 0.21
CA TRP A 53 7.23 -7.09 0.73
C TRP A 53 6.10 -7.15 1.76
N ALA A 54 6.00 -6.16 2.66
CA ALA A 54 4.90 -6.08 3.62
C ALA A 54 3.54 -5.85 2.95
N GLN A 55 3.50 -5.01 1.91
CA GLN A 55 2.27 -4.77 1.15
C GLN A 55 1.81 -6.01 0.39
N TYR A 56 2.73 -6.80 -0.17
CA TYR A 56 2.41 -8.06 -0.84
C TYR A 56 1.80 -9.10 0.13
N HIS A 57 2.33 -9.19 1.36
CA HIS A 57 1.86 -10.14 2.37
C HIS A 57 0.81 -9.57 3.34
N SER A 58 0.35 -8.33 3.16
CA SER A 58 -0.67 -7.71 4.03
C SER A 58 -2.03 -8.42 4.00
N PRO A 59 -2.44 -9.14 2.94
CA PRO A 59 -3.72 -9.86 2.95
C PRO A 59 -3.73 -11.17 3.74
N VAL A 60 -2.54 -11.74 4.02
CA VAL A 60 -2.40 -13.06 4.63
C VAL A 60 -2.02 -12.97 6.12
N VAL A 61 -1.94 -14.11 6.81
CA VAL A 61 -1.58 -14.16 8.24
C VAL A 61 -0.06 -13.96 8.39
N ALA A 62 0.39 -12.72 8.31
CA ALA A 62 1.81 -12.37 8.22
C ALA A 62 2.43 -11.73 9.47
N LYS A 63 1.64 -11.28 10.46
CA LYS A 63 2.15 -10.52 11.62
C LYS A 63 3.31 -11.19 12.37
N GLN A 64 3.20 -12.49 12.66
CA GLN A 64 4.28 -13.22 13.34
C GLN A 64 5.58 -13.23 12.52
N THR A 65 5.46 -13.40 11.19
CA THR A 65 6.60 -13.35 10.27
C THR A 65 7.19 -11.95 10.20
N PHE A 66 6.35 -10.91 10.18
CA PHE A 66 6.76 -9.51 10.19
C PHE A 66 7.59 -9.19 11.44
N SER A 67 7.07 -9.49 12.63
CA SER A 67 7.77 -9.27 13.89
C SER A 67 9.11 -10.02 13.97
N ARG A 68 9.15 -11.27 13.49
CA ARG A 68 10.40 -12.04 13.42
C ARG A 68 11.43 -11.37 12.50
N LEU A 69 11.01 -10.92 11.33
CA LEU A 69 11.91 -10.26 10.38
C LEU A 69 12.40 -8.92 10.93
N ASP A 70 11.53 -8.10 11.53
CA ASP A 70 11.91 -6.84 12.16
C ASP A 70 12.99 -7.06 13.24
N HIS A 71 12.81 -8.07 14.10
CA HIS A 71 13.82 -8.43 15.10
C HIS A 71 15.17 -8.81 14.47
N LEU A 72 15.17 -9.63 13.41
CA LEU A 72 16.40 -10.04 12.72
C LEU A 72 17.09 -8.87 12.00
N ILE A 73 16.31 -7.96 11.44
CA ILE A 73 16.79 -6.75 10.76
C ILE A 73 17.37 -5.77 11.78
N PHE A 74 16.70 -5.58 12.91
CA PHE A 74 17.18 -4.76 14.02
C PHE A 74 18.60 -5.16 14.45
N TRP A 75 18.83 -6.45 14.68
CA TRP A 75 20.17 -6.95 15.05
C TRP A 75 21.22 -6.73 13.96
N ARG A 76 20.84 -6.79 12.69
CA ARG A 76 21.76 -6.48 11.58
C ARG A 76 22.13 -5.00 11.54
N ILE A 77 21.16 -4.13 11.76
CA ILE A 77 21.37 -2.68 11.84
C ILE A 77 22.21 -2.32 13.06
N TRP A 78 21.95 -2.93 14.22
CA TRP A 78 22.74 -2.73 15.43
C TRP A 78 24.21 -3.10 15.21
N ARG A 79 24.48 -4.26 14.60
CA ARG A 79 25.86 -4.67 14.24
C ARG A 79 26.49 -3.73 13.24
N TRP A 80 25.73 -3.25 12.25
CA TRP A 80 26.20 -2.24 11.30
C TRP A 80 26.60 -0.95 12.03
N ALA A 81 25.78 -0.46 12.96
CA ALA A 81 26.06 0.73 13.73
C ALA A 81 27.28 0.57 14.64
N LYS A 82 27.43 -0.57 15.33
CA LYS A 82 28.61 -0.90 16.15
C LYS A 82 29.90 -0.94 15.35
N ARG A 83 29.88 -1.61 14.19
CA ARG A 83 31.07 -1.74 13.32
C ARG A 83 31.58 -0.39 12.81
N ARG A 84 30.70 0.59 12.61
CA ARG A 84 31.09 1.94 12.18
C ARG A 84 31.80 2.75 13.26
N HIS A 85 31.65 2.37 14.53
CA HIS A 85 32.17 3.13 15.67
C HIS A 85 32.82 2.20 16.70
N PRO A 86 33.93 1.53 16.36
CA PRO A 86 34.57 0.55 17.24
C PRO A 86 35.04 1.14 18.57
N ARG A 87 35.33 2.45 18.62
CA ARG A 87 35.79 3.17 19.82
C ARG A 87 34.68 3.87 20.61
N LYS A 88 33.41 3.71 20.24
CA LYS A 88 32.29 4.39 20.90
C LYS A 88 31.45 3.41 21.71
N SER A 89 30.91 3.87 22.84
CA SER A 89 30.05 3.06 23.70
C SER A 89 28.73 2.70 23.00
N ALA A 90 28.09 1.62 23.46
CA ALA A 90 26.78 1.21 22.98
C ALA A 90 25.73 2.33 23.15
N ASP A 91 25.81 3.07 24.25
CA ASP A 91 24.92 4.18 24.57
C ASP A 91 25.09 5.36 23.59
N TRP A 92 26.33 5.68 23.23
CA TRP A 92 26.58 6.69 22.19
C TRP A 92 26.00 6.26 20.84
N ILE A 93 26.17 4.99 20.46
CA ILE A 93 25.65 4.44 19.21
C ILE A 93 24.11 4.48 19.20
N ARG A 94 23.48 4.08 20.32
CA ARG A 94 22.03 4.18 20.53
C ARG A 94 21.56 5.61 20.31
N ASN A 95 22.17 6.58 20.99
CA ASN A 95 21.80 7.99 20.93
C ASN A 95 22.07 8.62 19.55
N LYS A 96 23.01 8.07 18.76
CA LYS A 96 23.30 8.55 17.41
C LYS A 96 22.27 8.08 16.38
N TYR A 97 21.98 6.78 16.36
CA TYR A 97 21.25 6.14 15.27
C TYR A 97 19.77 5.83 15.58
N PHE A 98 19.44 5.70 16.86
CA PHE A 98 18.12 5.29 17.32
C PHE A 98 17.42 6.41 18.07
N ARG A 99 16.11 6.51 17.91
CA ARG A 99 15.28 7.58 18.46
C ARG A 99 14.03 7.00 19.11
N SER A 100 13.47 7.75 20.05
CA SER A 100 12.12 7.51 20.54
C SER A 100 11.14 8.35 19.72
N ILE A 101 10.22 7.70 19.00
CA ILE A 101 9.29 8.38 18.09
C ILE A 101 7.89 7.80 18.31
N GLY A 102 6.94 8.64 18.73
CA GLY A 102 5.52 8.25 18.88
C GLY A 102 5.32 7.04 19.79
N GLY A 103 5.94 7.05 20.98
CA GLY A 103 5.86 5.96 21.96
C GLY A 103 6.72 4.73 21.65
N GLN A 104 7.32 4.64 20.46
CA GLN A 104 8.26 3.56 20.12
C GLN A 104 9.68 3.99 20.46
N SER A 105 10.37 3.20 21.30
CA SER A 105 11.81 3.34 21.53
C SER A 105 12.61 2.53 20.50
N TRP A 106 13.92 2.79 20.40
CA TRP A 106 14.83 2.05 19.51
C TRP A 106 14.46 2.10 18.02
N VAL A 107 13.90 3.23 17.57
CA VAL A 107 13.57 3.42 16.15
C VAL A 107 14.80 3.88 15.39
N PHE A 108 15.30 3.06 14.45
CA PHE A 108 16.38 3.46 13.56
C PHE A 108 15.90 4.58 12.64
N ALA A 109 16.37 5.81 12.89
CA ALA A 109 15.81 7.00 12.26
C ALA A 109 16.82 8.13 12.11
N TYR A 110 16.81 8.75 10.92
CA TYR A 110 17.63 9.90 10.58
C TYR A 110 16.82 11.19 10.73
N PRO A 111 17.25 12.16 11.56
CA PRO A 111 16.59 13.46 11.67
C PRO A 111 16.91 14.34 10.46
N TYR A 112 15.91 15.06 9.94
CA TYR A 112 16.07 16.08 8.90
C TYR A 112 15.13 17.26 9.18
N LYS A 113 15.39 18.44 8.60
CA LYS A 113 14.47 19.57 8.64
C LYS A 113 13.60 19.58 7.37
N ASN A 114 12.29 19.74 7.52
CA ASN A 114 11.41 19.93 6.35
C ASN A 114 11.52 21.35 5.80
N GLY A 115 10.80 21.65 4.70
CA GLY A 115 10.79 23.00 4.10
C GLY A 115 10.26 24.10 5.02
N LYS A 116 9.64 23.77 6.16
CA LYS A 116 9.19 24.69 7.20
C LYS A 116 10.15 24.80 8.38
N GLY A 117 11.32 24.16 8.31
CA GLY A 117 12.31 24.14 9.40
C GLY A 117 12.00 23.16 10.55
N GLU A 118 10.87 22.45 10.49
CA GLU A 118 10.45 21.51 11.53
C GLU A 118 11.29 20.24 11.48
N LYS A 119 11.64 19.71 12.66
CA LYS A 119 12.41 18.48 12.79
C LYS A 119 11.54 17.26 12.49
N GLN A 120 11.88 16.56 11.41
CA GLN A 120 11.23 15.34 10.96
C GLN A 120 12.22 14.16 11.00
N TYR A 121 11.69 12.94 10.87
CA TYR A 121 12.49 11.72 10.93
C TYR A 121 12.21 10.79 9.76
N ARG A 122 13.26 10.46 9.00
CA ARG A 122 13.24 9.31 8.09
C ARG A 122 13.53 8.06 8.91
N ARG A 123 12.48 7.29 9.21
CA ARG A 123 12.59 6.04 9.99
C ARG A 123 12.65 4.83 9.06
N LEU A 124 13.28 3.76 9.55
CA LEU A 124 13.17 2.44 8.91
C LEU A 124 11.71 1.96 8.93
N TYR A 125 11.27 1.37 7.82
CA TYR A 125 9.95 0.78 7.72
C TYR A 125 9.83 -0.45 8.64
N LEU A 126 8.84 -0.43 9.53
CA LEU A 126 8.52 -1.53 10.44
C LEU A 126 7.51 -2.47 9.77
N LEU A 127 7.89 -3.71 9.47
CA LEU A 127 7.00 -4.70 8.86
C LEU A 127 5.80 -4.98 9.76
N ALA A 128 6.02 -5.11 11.07
CA ALA A 128 4.99 -5.37 12.05
C ALA A 128 4.02 -4.19 12.21
N GLY A 129 4.38 -2.99 11.74
CA GLY A 129 3.50 -1.84 11.66
C GLY A 129 2.47 -1.92 10.53
N THR A 130 2.68 -2.77 9.53
CA THR A 130 1.76 -2.91 8.39
C THR A 130 0.45 -3.56 8.84
N ALA A 131 -0.68 -2.87 8.63
CA ALA A 131 -2.00 -3.41 8.90
C ALA A 131 -2.28 -4.64 8.01
N ILE A 132 -2.91 -5.66 8.59
CA ILE A 132 -3.37 -6.82 7.82
C ILE A 132 -4.75 -6.48 7.25
N VAL A 133 -4.85 -6.41 5.92
CA VAL A 133 -6.06 -6.03 5.20
C VAL A 133 -6.58 -7.25 4.47
N ARG A 134 -7.54 -7.96 5.07
CA ARG A 134 -8.11 -9.16 4.47
C ARG A 134 -8.93 -8.80 3.25
N HIS A 135 -8.76 -9.54 2.17
CA HIS A 135 -9.64 -9.41 1.02
C HIS A 135 -11.05 -9.86 1.38
N LYS A 136 -12.05 -9.02 1.08
CA LYS A 136 -13.46 -9.41 1.15
C LYS A 136 -13.70 -10.51 0.11
N ARG A 137 -14.14 -11.68 0.57
CA ARG A 137 -14.57 -12.78 -0.30
C ARG A 137 -15.69 -12.25 -1.20
N LEU A 138 -15.64 -12.60 -2.47
CA LEU A 138 -16.76 -12.36 -3.37
C LEU A 138 -17.93 -13.26 -2.97
N SER A 139 -19.14 -12.79 -3.23
CA SER A 139 -20.31 -13.65 -3.09
C SER A 139 -20.22 -14.82 -4.07
N VAL A 140 -20.91 -15.92 -3.79
CA VAL A 140 -20.82 -17.16 -4.59
C VAL A 140 -21.46 -16.96 -5.98
N ASP A 141 -22.48 -16.13 -6.04
CA ASP A 141 -23.19 -15.66 -7.24
C ASP A 141 -22.44 -14.51 -7.97
N TYR A 142 -21.19 -14.21 -7.60
CA TYR A 142 -20.39 -13.22 -8.33
C TYR A 142 -20.10 -13.71 -9.74
N THR A 143 -20.64 -13.00 -10.73
CA THR A 143 -20.32 -13.21 -12.15
C THR A 143 -19.81 -11.89 -12.73
N PRO A 144 -18.56 -11.84 -13.24
CA PRO A 144 -17.98 -10.61 -13.78
C PRO A 144 -18.60 -10.16 -15.10
N TYR A 145 -19.54 -10.93 -15.66
CA TYR A 145 -20.29 -10.65 -16.88
C TYR A 145 -21.74 -10.25 -16.61
N ASP A 146 -22.13 -10.15 -15.33
CA ASP A 146 -23.46 -9.70 -14.94
C ASP A 146 -23.55 -8.18 -15.05
N ALA A 147 -24.16 -7.72 -16.15
CA ALA A 147 -24.30 -6.31 -16.46
C ALA A 147 -25.16 -5.54 -15.45
N GLU A 148 -26.12 -6.21 -14.78
CA GLU A 148 -26.98 -5.57 -13.78
C GLU A 148 -26.20 -5.19 -12.52
N ARG A 149 -25.07 -5.85 -12.26
CA ARG A 149 -24.23 -5.65 -11.08
C ARG A 149 -22.95 -4.85 -11.33
N GLU A 150 -22.76 -4.27 -12.53
CA GLU A 150 -21.54 -3.52 -12.89
C GLU A 150 -21.23 -2.39 -11.89
N LEU A 151 -22.25 -1.62 -11.48
CA LEU A 151 -22.12 -0.57 -10.46
C LEU A 151 -21.54 -1.10 -9.13
N GLU A 152 -22.01 -2.26 -8.68
CA GLU A 152 -21.51 -2.91 -7.47
C GLU A 152 -20.06 -3.37 -7.62
N TRP A 153 -19.71 -3.87 -8.81
CA TRP A 153 -18.37 -4.34 -9.14
C TRP A 153 -17.35 -3.20 -9.20
N GLU A 154 -17.72 -2.06 -9.79
CA GLU A 154 -16.92 -0.85 -9.78
C GLU A 154 -16.71 -0.34 -8.36
N ALA A 155 -17.75 -0.29 -7.53
CA ALA A 155 -17.65 0.12 -6.13
C ALA A 155 -16.70 -0.80 -5.33
N LEU A 156 -16.81 -2.12 -5.51
CA LEU A 156 -15.94 -3.09 -4.85
C LEU A 156 -14.48 -2.96 -5.32
N ARG A 157 -14.25 -2.68 -6.61
CA ARG A 157 -12.92 -2.38 -7.16
C ARG A 157 -12.32 -1.16 -6.46
N VAL A 158 -13.06 -0.06 -6.37
CA VAL A 158 -12.61 1.16 -5.69
C VAL A 158 -12.25 0.87 -4.23
N GLN A 159 -13.12 0.15 -3.50
CA GLN A 159 -12.88 -0.23 -2.10
C GLN A 159 -11.59 -1.04 -1.91
N ARG A 160 -11.28 -1.95 -2.85
CA ARG A 160 -10.05 -2.78 -2.82
C ARG A 160 -8.79 -1.99 -3.18
N MET A 161 -8.91 -0.93 -3.95
CA MET A 161 -7.78 -0.20 -4.53
C MET A 161 -7.46 1.11 -3.80
N GLN A 162 -8.42 1.72 -3.11
CA GLN A 162 -8.30 3.06 -2.49
C GLN A 162 -7.07 3.25 -1.58
N HIS A 163 -6.65 2.19 -0.87
CA HIS A 163 -5.50 2.24 0.04
C HIS A 163 -4.14 2.12 -0.69
N LYS A 164 -4.14 1.78 -1.99
CA LYS A 164 -2.93 1.60 -2.79
C LYS A 164 -2.47 2.93 -3.38
N LEU A 165 -1.19 3.26 -3.20
CA LEU A 165 -0.61 4.50 -3.75
C LEU A 165 -0.74 4.59 -5.27
N ARG A 166 -0.59 3.47 -5.98
CA ARG A 166 -0.76 3.39 -7.44
C ARG A 166 -2.16 3.87 -7.86
N TYR A 167 -3.20 3.41 -7.18
CA TYR A 167 -4.57 3.80 -7.49
C TYR A 167 -4.80 5.30 -7.25
N ARG A 168 -4.26 5.86 -6.16
CA ARG A 168 -4.33 7.30 -5.90
C ARG A 168 -3.68 8.13 -7.03
N GLY A 169 -2.55 7.66 -7.56
CA GLY A 169 -1.90 8.28 -8.73
C GLY A 169 -2.75 8.18 -10.00
N GLN A 170 -3.41 7.03 -10.22
CA GLN A 170 -4.34 6.85 -11.34
C GLN A 170 -5.54 7.80 -11.27
N ILE A 171 -6.17 7.92 -10.10
CA ILE A 171 -7.29 8.85 -9.88
C ILE A 171 -6.87 10.29 -10.12
N LEU A 172 -5.68 10.70 -9.63
CA LEU A 172 -5.15 12.04 -9.90
C LEU A 172 -4.94 12.30 -11.40
N SER A 173 -4.49 11.28 -12.14
CA SER A 173 -4.34 11.38 -13.60
C SER A 173 -5.68 11.60 -14.30
N ILE A 174 -6.73 10.86 -13.89
CA ILE A 174 -8.08 11.01 -14.46
C ILE A 174 -8.66 12.38 -14.10
N PHE A 175 -8.54 12.79 -12.83
CA PHE A 175 -8.99 14.09 -12.36
C PHE A 175 -8.38 15.24 -13.16
N ARG A 176 -7.06 15.21 -13.41
CA ARG A 176 -6.37 16.21 -14.23
C ARG A 176 -6.87 16.21 -15.67
N ARG A 177 -7.06 15.03 -16.28
CA ARG A 177 -7.58 14.90 -17.65
C ARG A 177 -8.98 15.54 -17.78
N GLN A 178 -9.82 15.37 -16.76
CA GLN A 178 -11.15 15.95 -16.70
C GLN A 178 -11.19 17.41 -16.20
N LYS A 179 -10.03 18.05 -15.99
CA LYS A 179 -9.93 19.39 -15.40
C LYS A 179 -10.68 19.53 -14.07
N GLY A 180 -10.78 18.45 -13.31
CA GLY A 180 -11.53 18.38 -12.06
C GLY A 180 -13.05 18.35 -12.18
N LEU A 181 -13.59 18.13 -13.38
CA LEU A 181 -15.04 18.09 -13.63
C LEU A 181 -15.56 16.65 -13.66
N CYS A 182 -16.84 16.49 -13.31
CA CYS A 182 -17.58 15.24 -13.52
C CYS A 182 -17.79 15.02 -15.01
N ALA A 183 -17.50 13.81 -15.50
CA ALA A 183 -17.53 13.53 -16.93
C ALA A 183 -18.93 13.60 -17.56
N LEU A 184 -19.99 13.48 -16.74
CA LEU A 184 -21.38 13.57 -17.18
C LEU A 184 -21.92 15.01 -17.10
N CYS A 185 -21.98 15.59 -15.90
CA CYS A 185 -22.66 16.86 -15.68
C CYS A 185 -21.77 18.10 -15.83
N GLY A 186 -20.44 17.93 -15.96
CA GLY A 186 -19.49 19.03 -16.09
C GLY A 186 -19.27 19.87 -14.83
N GLN A 187 -19.93 19.53 -13.71
CA GLN A 187 -19.74 20.22 -12.43
C GLN A 187 -18.49 19.71 -11.71
N ALA A 188 -17.90 20.54 -10.85
CA ALA A 188 -16.67 20.22 -10.15
C ALA A 188 -16.82 18.98 -9.25
N VAL A 189 -15.82 18.10 -9.29
CA VAL A 189 -15.66 16.99 -8.37
C VAL A 189 -14.81 17.48 -7.19
N SER A 190 -15.33 17.31 -5.98
CA SER A 190 -14.70 17.77 -4.74
C SER A 190 -14.76 16.68 -3.67
N LYS A 191 -14.15 16.95 -2.51
CA LYS A 191 -14.20 16.03 -1.38
C LYS A 191 -15.61 15.91 -0.80
N GLU A 192 -16.39 16.99 -0.89
CA GLU A 192 -17.75 17.10 -0.39
C GLU A 192 -18.73 16.37 -1.30
N THR A 193 -18.58 16.54 -2.62
CA THR A 193 -19.44 15.87 -3.61
C THR A 193 -19.07 14.39 -3.81
N GLY A 194 -17.81 14.04 -3.54
CA GLY A 194 -17.28 12.71 -3.76
C GLY A 194 -17.20 12.33 -5.24
N TRP A 195 -16.66 11.15 -5.51
CA TRP A 195 -16.57 10.63 -6.87
C TRP A 195 -16.53 9.11 -6.91
N HIS A 196 -17.04 8.57 -8.00
CA HIS A 196 -16.89 7.19 -8.41
C HIS A 196 -15.99 7.10 -9.64
N ASP A 197 -15.20 6.03 -9.70
CA ASP A 197 -14.33 5.67 -10.82
C ASP A 197 -15.08 4.68 -11.71
N HIS A 198 -15.44 5.14 -12.89
CA HIS A 198 -16.34 4.49 -13.83
C HIS A 198 -15.60 4.07 -15.11
N HIS A 199 -15.96 2.94 -15.71
CA HIS A 199 -15.49 2.51 -17.01
C HIS A 199 -16.38 3.05 -18.14
N VAL A 200 -15.81 3.76 -19.12
CA VAL A 200 -16.59 4.34 -20.25
C VAL A 200 -17.26 3.25 -21.08
N ILE A 201 -16.48 2.24 -21.47
CA ILE A 201 -16.97 0.97 -21.98
C ILE A 201 -16.93 0.01 -20.80
N ARG A 202 -18.08 -0.53 -20.39
CA ARG A 202 -18.18 -1.44 -19.24
C ARG A 202 -17.31 -2.67 -19.44
N ARG A 203 -16.87 -3.29 -18.35
CA ARG A 203 -16.04 -4.49 -18.40
C ARG A 203 -16.78 -5.66 -19.05
N VAL A 204 -18.07 -5.77 -18.78
CA VAL A 204 -18.97 -6.78 -19.36
C VAL A 204 -19.09 -6.66 -20.88
N ASP A 205 -18.98 -5.44 -21.42
CA ASP A 205 -19.04 -5.15 -22.85
C ASP A 205 -17.67 -5.21 -23.55
N GLY A 206 -16.64 -5.77 -22.88
CA GLY A 206 -15.29 -5.89 -23.42
C GLY A 206 -14.35 -4.71 -23.13
N GLY A 207 -14.78 -3.76 -22.30
CA GLY A 207 -13.97 -2.60 -21.91
C GLY A 207 -12.67 -2.96 -21.18
N SER A 208 -11.59 -2.23 -21.48
CA SER A 208 -10.30 -2.41 -20.80
C SER A 208 -10.28 -1.75 -19.41
N ASP A 209 -9.49 -2.26 -18.46
CA ASP A 209 -9.28 -1.59 -17.15
C ASP A 209 -8.17 -0.52 -17.20
N THR A 210 -7.92 0.04 -18.38
CA THR A 210 -6.88 1.06 -18.59
C THR A 210 -7.37 2.45 -18.23
N LEU A 211 -6.45 3.40 -18.02
CA LEU A 211 -6.81 4.79 -17.75
C LEU A 211 -7.59 5.43 -18.91
N ARG A 212 -7.39 4.97 -20.15
CA ARG A 212 -8.09 5.46 -21.33
C ARG A 212 -9.56 5.05 -21.39
N ASN A 213 -9.96 4.06 -20.58
CA ASN A 213 -11.35 3.61 -20.49
C ASN A 213 -11.96 3.93 -19.12
N ARG A 214 -11.38 4.87 -18.35
CA ARG A 214 -11.84 5.16 -16.99
C ARG A 214 -12.05 6.65 -16.78
N THR A 215 -13.07 7.02 -16.04
CA THR A 215 -13.51 8.41 -15.83
C THR A 215 -14.10 8.61 -14.43
N LEU A 216 -14.11 9.86 -13.94
CA LEU A 216 -14.70 10.22 -12.65
C LEU A 216 -16.09 10.81 -12.83
N LEU A 217 -17.04 10.33 -12.04
CA LEU A 217 -18.42 10.79 -11.98
C LEU A 217 -18.81 11.10 -10.53
N HIS A 218 -19.74 12.02 -10.31
CA HIS A 218 -20.41 12.12 -9.01
C HIS A 218 -21.19 10.83 -8.72
N PRO A 219 -21.42 10.46 -7.44
CA PRO A 219 -22.19 9.26 -7.10
C PRO A 219 -23.55 9.17 -7.80
N ASN A 220 -24.31 10.27 -7.84
CA ASN A 220 -25.62 10.31 -8.50
C ASN A 220 -25.51 10.25 -10.03
N CYS A 221 -24.52 10.92 -10.63
CA CYS A 221 -24.23 10.82 -12.06
C CYS A 221 -23.85 9.39 -12.45
N HIS A 222 -23.11 8.70 -11.59
CA HIS A 222 -22.71 7.33 -11.81
C HIS A 222 -23.92 6.38 -11.82
N ALA A 223 -24.81 6.52 -10.83
CA ALA A 223 -26.06 5.76 -10.78
C ALA A 223 -26.94 6.01 -12.01
N LEU A 224 -27.00 7.25 -12.49
CA LEU A 224 -27.74 7.62 -13.70
C LEU A 224 -27.20 6.94 -14.96
N VAL A 225 -25.87 6.84 -15.10
CA VAL A 225 -25.26 6.15 -16.24
C VAL A 225 -25.61 4.66 -16.25
N HIS A 226 -25.61 4.00 -15.09
CA HIS A 226 -25.97 2.58 -15.00
C HIS A 226 -27.49 2.31 -15.11
N SER A 227 -28.34 3.28 -14.77
CA SER A 227 -29.79 3.11 -14.90
C SER A 227 -30.31 3.34 -16.31
N GLN A 228 -29.59 4.12 -17.13
CA GLN A 228 -29.94 4.37 -18.52
C GLN A 228 -29.41 3.23 -19.41
N ARG A 229 -30.31 2.50 -20.08
CA ARG A 229 -29.97 1.41 -21.01
C ARG A 229 -29.41 1.89 -22.36
N GLN A 230 -29.28 3.21 -22.57
CA GLN A 230 -28.75 3.83 -23.79
C GLN A 230 -27.36 4.44 -23.54
N GLU A 231 -26.58 4.62 -24.62
CA GLU A 231 -25.26 5.23 -24.57
C GLU A 231 -25.31 6.65 -24.00
N VAL A 232 -24.89 6.80 -22.74
CA VAL A 232 -24.74 8.12 -22.12
C VAL A 232 -23.41 8.73 -22.55
N THR A 233 -23.46 9.85 -23.29
CA THR A 233 -22.24 10.53 -23.74
C THR A 233 -21.55 11.27 -22.59
N LEU A 234 -20.34 10.84 -22.23
CA LEU A 234 -19.51 11.45 -21.18
C LEU A 234 -18.67 12.62 -21.71
N ARG A 235 -19.34 13.74 -21.98
CA ARG A 235 -18.81 14.93 -22.69
C ARG A 235 -17.58 15.57 -22.04
N PHE A 236 -17.42 15.43 -20.72
CA PHE A 236 -16.32 16.05 -19.96
C PHE A 236 -15.26 15.03 -19.51
N SER A 237 -15.24 13.83 -20.11
CA SER A 237 -14.30 12.76 -19.75
C SER A 237 -12.84 13.08 -20.15
N GLY A 238 -12.66 13.98 -21.11
CA GLY A 238 -11.36 14.30 -21.72
C GLY A 238 -10.75 13.12 -22.49
N LEU A 239 -11.59 12.17 -22.89
CA LEU A 239 -11.28 11.04 -23.77
C LEU A 239 -11.77 11.31 -25.19
#